data_AF-A0A158QG90-F1
#
_entry.id   AF-A0A158QG90-F1
#
_cell.length_a   1.000
_cell.length_b   1.000
_cell.length_c   1.000
_cell.angle_alpha   90.00
_cell.angle_beta   90.00
_cell.angle_gamma   90.00
#
_symmetry.space_group_name_H-M   'P 1'
#
loop_
_entity.id
_entity.type
_entity.pdbx_description
1 polymer ?
#
loop_
_entity_poly.entity_id
_entity_poly.type
_entity_poly.pdbx_seq_one_letter_code
_entity_poly.pdbx_strand_id
1 'polypeptide(L)'
;LKLAHQQTPMSFYHGVKKIGEGAYSDVFAFNKEDSVIKLIPFGGTFIFHNRKQLRVHQMLTEVIATQAVSQLNRRSVGNCTQNFVQLKGISVLTGSMPSFLLAACRVFERNGKCRGYKIGKLFFIYFKFGRLSVFAQTVLAMAVAERQLCLEHRDLHMDNVLIPGCDTDAPSSTLDGTVHQPCAGPSVSIIDFTFSRLNMSEFVTSRAVVFSNPWTLIKHSSSSRHFFLD
;
A
#
# COMPACT_ATOMS: atom_id res chain seq x y z
N LEU A 1 -0.50 -5.48 -24.95
CA LEU A 1 -0.90 -4.30 -25.74
C LEU A 1 0.30 -3.39 -25.89
N LYS A 2 0.63 -3.00 -27.12
CA LYS A 2 1.76 -2.15 -27.52
C LYS A 2 1.75 -0.80 -26.80
N LEU A 3 2.86 -0.42 -26.17
CA LEU A 3 3.32 0.96 -25.92
C LEU A 3 4.86 0.88 -25.85
N ALA A 4 5.64 0.99 -26.92
CA ALA A 4 5.98 2.21 -27.68
C ALA A 4 6.36 3.39 -26.77
N HIS A 5 7.65 3.71 -26.74
CA HIS A 5 8.25 4.99 -26.32
C HIS A 5 7.31 5.98 -25.62
N GLN A 6 7.26 5.93 -24.28
CA GLN A 6 6.96 7.13 -23.51
C GLN A 6 8.09 7.33 -22.51
N GLN A 7 8.94 8.32 -22.82
CA GLN A 7 9.61 9.10 -21.79
C GLN A 7 8.53 9.50 -20.78
N THR A 8 8.59 9.00 -19.55
CA THR A 8 7.74 9.49 -18.46
C THR A 8 7.93 11.00 -18.38
N PRO A 9 6.88 11.82 -18.61
CA PRO A 9 7.05 13.26 -18.76
C PRO A 9 7.51 13.90 -17.44
N MET A 10 8.40 14.88 -17.54
CA MET A 10 8.92 15.69 -16.42
C MET A 10 7.84 16.34 -15.54
N SER A 11 6.57 16.37 -15.98
CA SER A 11 5.44 16.86 -15.21
C SER A 11 5.08 15.99 -13.99
N PHE A 12 5.57 14.75 -13.90
CA PHE A 12 5.38 13.88 -12.73
C PHE A 12 6.09 14.39 -11.46
N TYR A 13 7.11 15.25 -11.62
CA TYR A 13 8.00 15.65 -10.53
C TYR A 13 7.47 16.82 -9.67
N HIS A 14 6.53 17.63 -10.17
CA HIS A 14 6.08 18.88 -9.51
C HIS A 14 4.95 18.70 -8.48
N GLY A 15 4.65 17.47 -8.07
CA GLY A 15 3.52 17.20 -7.18
C GLY A 15 3.75 16.14 -6.12
N VAL A 16 4.98 15.66 -5.92
CA VAL A 16 5.22 14.62 -4.92
C VAL A 16 5.34 15.20 -3.51
N LYS A 17 4.79 14.49 -2.52
CA LYS A 17 4.95 14.78 -1.11
C LYS A 17 5.15 13.47 -0.34
N LYS A 18 6.17 13.41 0.52
CA LYS A 18 6.24 12.33 1.52
C LYS A 18 5.14 12.57 2.54
N ILE A 19 4.28 11.57 2.72
CA ILE A 19 3.08 11.67 3.56
C ILE A 19 3.17 10.83 4.83
N GLY A 20 4.06 9.84 4.85
CA GLY A 20 4.20 8.93 5.97
C GLY A 20 5.55 8.23 5.96
N GLU A 21 5.87 7.69 7.13
CA GLU A 21 7.05 6.88 7.37
C GLU A 21 6.58 5.62 8.12
N GLY A 22 6.79 4.46 7.53
CA GLY A 22 6.62 3.16 8.17
C GLY A 22 7.96 2.62 8.66
N ALA A 23 7.92 1.54 9.44
CA ALA A 23 9.13 0.91 9.97
C ALA A 23 10.12 0.49 8.87
N TYR A 24 9.62 0.08 7.70
CA TYR A 24 10.40 -0.38 6.56
C TYR A 24 10.11 0.40 5.27
N SER A 25 9.34 1.48 5.32
CA SER A 25 8.87 2.14 4.11
C SER A 25 8.78 3.65 4.22
N ASP A 26 8.92 4.33 3.08
CA ASP A 26 8.46 5.70 2.89
C ASP A 26 7.18 5.71 2.07
N VAL A 27 6.21 6.55 2.44
CA VAL A 27 4.95 6.69 1.72
C VAL A 27 4.88 8.06 1.08
N PHE A 28 4.62 8.11 -0.22
CA PHE A 28 4.52 9.33 -1.02
C PHE A 28 3.14 9.46 -1.64
N ALA A 29 2.61 10.68 -1.73
CA ALA A 29 1.43 11.02 -2.51
C ALA A 29 1.82 11.96 -3.65
N PHE A 30 1.08 11.89 -4.75
CA PHE A 30 1.24 12.77 -5.91
C PHE A 30 -0.02 13.63 -6.04
N ASN A 31 0.12 14.95 -6.09
CA ASN A 31 -0.96 15.95 -6.03
C ASN A 31 -2.06 15.83 -7.11
N LYS A 32 -1.92 14.93 -8.09
CA LYS A 32 -2.89 14.68 -9.16
C LYS A 32 -3.35 13.23 -9.25
N GLU A 33 -2.91 12.39 -8.32
CA GLU A 33 -3.26 10.97 -8.30
C GLU A 33 -3.98 10.65 -6.99
N ASP A 34 -5.09 9.93 -7.11
CA ASP A 34 -5.77 9.30 -5.97
C ASP A 34 -5.04 8.01 -5.58
N SER A 35 -3.72 8.11 -5.41
CA SER A 35 -2.83 6.97 -5.21
C SER A 35 -1.63 7.38 -4.39
N VAL A 36 -1.19 6.44 -3.57
CA VAL A 36 0.01 6.56 -2.75
C VAL A 36 1.01 5.52 -3.22
N ILE A 37 2.29 5.87 -3.15
CA ILE A 37 3.40 4.97 -3.41
C ILE A 37 4.05 4.64 -2.08
N LYS A 38 4.02 3.37 -1.69
CA LYS A 38 4.81 2.81 -0.59
C LYS A 38 6.14 2.31 -1.17
N LEU A 39 7.23 2.97 -0.83
CA LEU A 39 8.58 2.60 -1.25
C LEU A 39 9.26 1.81 -0.14
N ILE A 40 9.69 0.59 -0.45
CA ILE A 40 10.24 -0.36 0.52
C ILE A 40 11.60 -0.83 0.02
N PRO A 41 12.72 -0.40 0.63
CA PRO A 41 14.02 -0.98 0.33
C PRO A 41 14.13 -2.37 0.94
N PHE A 42 14.55 -3.35 0.13
CA PHE A 42 14.70 -4.75 0.53
C PHE A 42 15.97 -5.36 -0.06
N GLY A 43 16.49 -6.39 0.60
CA GLY A 43 17.64 -7.17 0.12
C GLY A 43 19.01 -6.48 0.16
N GLY A 44 19.08 -5.19 0.52
CA GLY A 44 20.33 -4.45 0.65
C GLY A 44 20.96 -4.55 2.05
N THR A 45 22.20 -4.04 2.14
CA THR A 45 22.99 -4.03 3.37
C THR A 45 22.97 -2.70 4.13
N PHE A 46 22.50 -1.62 3.48
CA PHE A 46 22.43 -0.32 4.14
C PHE A 46 21.28 -0.27 5.15
N ILE A 47 21.48 0.53 6.19
CA ILE A 47 20.48 0.77 7.23
C ILE A 47 19.45 1.79 6.73
N PHE A 48 18.17 1.41 6.78
CA PHE A 48 17.04 2.26 6.43
C PHE A 48 16.21 2.54 7.68
N HIS A 49 15.96 3.82 8.01
CA HIS A 49 15.29 4.24 9.26
C HIS A 49 15.80 3.52 10.52
N ASN A 50 17.13 3.46 10.68
CA ASN A 50 17.80 2.77 11.80
C ASN A 50 17.50 1.26 11.89
N ARG A 51 17.09 0.62 10.79
CA ARG A 51 16.84 -0.82 10.71
C ARG A 51 17.54 -1.46 9.51
N LYS A 52 17.76 -2.77 9.60
CA LYS A 52 18.13 -3.58 8.44
C LYS A 52 16.93 -3.68 7.50
N GLN A 53 17.21 -3.74 6.20
CA GLN A 53 16.18 -3.92 5.18
C GLN A 53 15.50 -5.28 5.31
N LEU A 54 14.26 -5.34 4.81
CA LEU A 54 13.51 -6.59 4.74
C LEU A 54 14.24 -7.61 3.85
N ARG A 55 14.13 -8.88 4.23
CA ARG A 55 14.54 -10.00 3.37
C ARG A 55 13.52 -10.17 2.24
N VAL A 56 13.96 -10.76 1.13
CA VAL A 56 13.11 -11.01 -0.05
C VAL A 56 11.81 -11.73 0.33
N HIS A 57 11.87 -12.77 1.17
CA HIS A 57 10.65 -13.50 1.56
C HIS A 57 9.64 -12.63 2.33
N GLN A 58 10.11 -11.67 3.14
CA GLN A 58 9.22 -10.77 3.90
C GLN A 58 8.54 -9.77 2.95
N MET A 59 9.30 -9.24 1.98
CA MET A 59 8.76 -8.38 0.93
C MET A 59 7.72 -9.12 0.08
N LEU A 60 7.99 -10.39 -0.27
CA LEU A 60 7.05 -11.22 -1.00
C LEU A 60 5.76 -11.43 -0.21
N THR A 61 5.84 -11.65 1.11
CA THR A 61 4.65 -11.77 1.97
C THR A 61 3.76 -10.53 1.91
N GLU A 62 4.35 -9.34 2.04
CA GLU A 62 3.59 -8.08 1.95
C GLU A 62 2.92 -7.91 0.57
N VAL A 63 3.67 -8.17 -0.50
CA VAL A 63 3.17 -8.08 -1.88
C VAL A 63 2.00 -9.04 -2.10
N ILE A 64 2.18 -10.31 -1.73
CA ILE A 64 1.18 -11.36 -1.89
C ILE A 64 -0.08 -11.03 -1.08
N ALA A 65 0.09 -10.63 0.18
CA ALA A 65 -1.03 -10.29 1.05
C ALA A 65 -1.80 -9.08 0.53
N THR A 66 -1.11 -8.03 0.13
CA THR A 66 -1.73 -6.81 -0.43
C THR A 66 -2.45 -7.12 -1.75
N GLN A 67 -1.88 -7.96 -2.60
CA GLN A 67 -2.53 -8.42 -3.82
C GLN A 67 -3.80 -9.23 -3.52
N ALA A 68 -3.75 -10.12 -2.54
CA ALA A 68 -4.87 -10.99 -2.20
C ALA A 68 -6.05 -10.20 -1.63
N VAL A 69 -5.81 -9.36 -0.63
CA VAL A 69 -6.87 -8.54 -0.02
C VAL A 69 -7.46 -7.52 -1.00
N SER A 70 -6.66 -7.01 -1.94
CA SER A 70 -7.14 -6.09 -2.98
C SER A 70 -8.19 -6.72 -3.91
N GLN A 71 -8.27 -8.05 -3.99
CA GLN A 71 -9.28 -8.74 -4.81
C GLN A 71 -10.61 -8.93 -4.09
N LEU A 72 -10.64 -8.80 -2.75
CA LEU A 72 -11.86 -8.89 -1.93
C LEU A 72 -12.87 -7.78 -2.24
N ASN A 73 -12.43 -6.69 -2.90
CA ASN A 73 -13.28 -5.58 -3.32
C ASN A 73 -14.20 -5.95 -4.50
N ARG A 74 -13.93 -7.04 -5.22
CA ARG A 74 -14.80 -7.45 -6.33
C ARG A 74 -16.09 -8.04 -5.77
N ARG A 75 -17.24 -7.43 -6.13
CA ARG A 75 -18.57 -8.02 -5.91
C ARG A 75 -18.71 -9.28 -6.77
N SER A 76 -18.14 -10.38 -6.31
CA SER A 76 -18.37 -11.72 -6.85
C SER A 76 -19.42 -12.44 -6.01
N VAL A 77 -19.88 -13.59 -6.51
CA VAL A 77 -20.65 -14.56 -5.72
C VAL A 77 -19.71 -15.09 -4.62
N GLY A 78 -19.86 -14.59 -3.38
CA GLY A 78 -19.02 -15.00 -2.25
C GLY A 78 -18.74 -13.87 -1.25
N ASN A 79 -17.78 -14.10 -0.36
CA ASN A 79 -17.40 -13.14 0.67
C ASN A 79 -16.68 -11.93 0.03
N CYS A 80 -17.09 -10.69 0.28
CA CYS A 80 -16.45 -9.52 -0.34
C CYS A 80 -16.53 -8.29 0.57
N THR A 81 -15.55 -7.39 0.47
CA THR A 81 -15.47 -6.16 1.25
C THR A 81 -14.59 -5.11 0.54
N GLN A 82 -14.92 -3.84 0.71
CA GLN A 82 -14.15 -2.71 0.17
C GLN A 82 -13.18 -2.11 1.19
N ASN A 83 -13.16 -2.63 2.42
CA ASN A 83 -12.46 -2.06 3.55
C ASN A 83 -10.96 -2.43 3.63
N PHE A 84 -10.36 -2.86 2.52
CA PHE A 84 -8.92 -3.07 2.37
C PHE A 84 -8.36 -2.10 1.31
N VAL A 85 -7.09 -1.71 1.46
CA VAL A 85 -6.43 -0.90 0.43
C VAL A 85 -6.38 -1.63 -0.91
N GLN A 86 -6.68 -0.88 -1.97
CA GLN A 86 -6.60 -1.39 -3.32
C GLN A 86 -5.19 -1.22 -3.90
N LEU A 87 -4.61 -2.32 -4.37
CA LEU A 87 -3.34 -2.29 -5.06
C LEU A 87 -3.54 -1.99 -6.54
N LYS A 88 -2.97 -0.87 -7.01
CA LYS A 88 -3.05 -0.48 -8.43
C LYS A 88 -1.90 -1.05 -9.27
N GLY A 89 -0.73 -1.27 -8.66
CA GLY A 89 0.44 -1.79 -9.36
C GLY A 89 1.60 -2.07 -8.41
N ILE A 90 2.54 -2.88 -8.89
CA ILE A 90 3.79 -3.19 -8.21
C ILE A 90 4.91 -3.04 -9.23
N SER A 91 6.01 -2.41 -8.81
CA SER A 91 7.23 -2.28 -9.58
C SER A 91 8.43 -2.56 -8.68
N VAL A 92 9.38 -3.33 -9.17
CA VAL A 92 10.69 -3.50 -8.54
C VAL A 92 11.66 -2.56 -9.22
N LEU A 93 12.38 -1.75 -8.43
CA LEU A 93 13.30 -0.74 -8.91
C LEU A 93 14.71 -1.06 -8.44
N THR A 94 15.71 -0.78 -9.28
CA THR A 94 17.13 -0.94 -8.94
C THR A 94 17.87 0.36 -9.19
N GLY A 95 18.56 0.89 -8.19
CA GLY A 95 19.34 2.12 -8.30
C GLY A 95 19.19 3.02 -7.08
N SER A 96 19.71 4.23 -7.18
CA SER A 96 19.57 5.25 -6.14
C SER A 96 18.18 5.88 -6.15
N MET A 97 17.72 6.31 -4.97
CA MET A 97 16.47 7.04 -4.86
C MET A 97 16.57 8.38 -5.62
N PRO A 98 15.61 8.69 -6.50
CA PRO A 98 15.64 9.93 -7.26
C PRO A 98 15.69 11.19 -6.40
N SER A 99 16.36 12.23 -6.91
CA SER A 99 16.57 13.50 -6.20
C SER A 99 15.29 14.20 -5.76
N PHE A 100 14.20 14.07 -6.54
CA PHE A 100 12.91 14.66 -6.20
C PHE A 100 12.22 13.96 -5.02
N LEU A 101 12.38 12.64 -4.85
CA LEU A 101 11.92 11.92 -3.64
C LEU A 101 12.78 12.29 -2.43
N LEU A 102 14.11 12.39 -2.62
CA LEU A 102 15.01 12.87 -1.56
C LEU A 102 14.69 14.30 -1.13
N ALA A 103 14.27 15.17 -2.06
CA ALA A 103 13.79 16.51 -1.75
C ALA A 103 12.50 16.47 -0.92
N ALA A 104 11.54 15.61 -1.29
CA ALA A 104 10.31 15.40 -0.53
C ALA A 104 10.58 14.88 0.90
N CYS A 105 11.53 13.97 1.08
CA CYS A 105 11.96 13.50 2.40
C CYS A 105 12.54 14.63 3.25
N ARG A 106 13.43 15.46 2.68
CA ARG A 106 14.01 16.62 3.38
C ARG A 106 12.95 17.64 3.82
N VAL A 107 11.92 17.87 3.00
CA VAL A 107 10.79 18.74 3.38
C VAL A 107 10.00 18.12 4.54
N PHE A 108 9.73 16.81 4.50
CA PHE A 108 9.03 16.11 5.56
C PHE A 108 9.79 16.15 6.90
N GLU A 109 11.10 15.93 6.89
CA GLU A 109 11.96 16.02 8.07
C GLU A 109 11.97 17.43 8.68
N ARG A 110 12.11 18.46 7.84
CA ARG A 110 12.12 19.88 8.27
C ARG A 110 10.82 20.32 8.91
N ASN A 111 9.69 19.81 8.41
CA ASN A 111 8.38 20.13 8.95
C ASN A 111 8.07 19.39 10.26
N GLY A 112 9.02 18.59 10.76
CA GLY A 112 8.81 17.63 11.84
C GLY A 112 8.04 16.43 11.34
N LYS A 113 8.36 15.23 11.85
CA LYS A 113 7.52 14.04 11.64
C LYS A 113 6.12 14.34 12.18
N CYS A 114 5.22 14.83 11.34
CA CYS A 114 3.80 14.86 11.65
C CYS A 114 3.38 13.40 11.82
N ARG A 115 3.36 12.93 13.09
CA ARG A 115 2.68 11.69 13.45
C ARG A 115 1.21 11.89 13.07
N GLY A 116 0.81 11.29 11.96
CA GLY A 116 -0.51 11.46 11.38
C GLY A 116 -0.59 12.67 10.45
N TYR A 117 -1.00 12.41 9.22
CA TYR A 117 -1.74 13.42 8.46
C TYR A 117 -2.91 13.90 9.32
N LYS A 118 -2.89 15.16 9.76
CA LYS A 118 -4.11 15.88 10.11
C LYS A 118 -4.89 16.08 8.80
N ILE A 119 -5.73 15.11 8.46
CA ILE A 119 -6.83 15.30 7.53
C ILE A 119 -7.80 16.24 8.25
N GLY A 120 -7.73 17.53 7.89
CA GLY A 120 -8.67 18.54 8.37
C GLY A 120 -8.59 18.86 9.87
N LYS A 121 -9.22 19.96 10.25
CA LYS A 121 -9.41 20.36 11.65
C LYS A 121 -10.20 19.25 12.38
N LEU A 122 -9.56 18.56 13.32
CA LEU A 122 -10.21 17.56 14.19
C LEU A 122 -11.11 18.29 15.19
N PHE A 123 -12.37 18.52 14.84
CA PHE A 123 -13.40 18.74 15.84
C PHE A 123 -13.67 17.38 16.51
N PHE A 124 -13.34 17.26 17.79
CA PHE A 124 -13.81 16.15 18.62
C PHE A 124 -15.33 16.30 18.84
N ILE A 125 -16.12 15.88 17.85
CA ILE A 125 -17.51 15.49 18.07
C ILE A 125 -17.72 14.16 17.33
N TYR A 126 -16.97 13.12 17.71
CA TYR A 126 -17.37 11.77 17.35
C TYR A 126 -18.55 11.42 18.24
N PHE A 127 -19.77 11.57 17.71
CA PHE A 127 -20.92 10.85 18.24
C PHE A 127 -20.50 9.37 18.41
N LYS A 128 -20.90 8.77 19.52
CA LYS A 128 -20.62 7.38 19.94
C LYS A 128 -20.65 6.34 18.80
N PHE A 129 -21.44 6.59 17.76
CA PHE A 129 -21.61 5.76 16.56
C PHE A 129 -20.40 5.69 15.62
N GLY A 130 -19.62 6.76 15.45
CA GLY A 130 -18.50 6.74 14.49
C GLY A 130 -17.39 5.76 14.89
N ARG A 131 -17.08 5.66 16.19
CA ARG A 131 -16.12 4.68 16.71
C ARG A 131 -16.62 3.25 16.56
N LEU A 132 -17.91 3.03 16.78
CA LEU A 132 -18.55 1.73 16.60
C LEU A 132 -18.54 1.32 15.12
N SER A 133 -18.80 2.26 14.21
CA SER A 133 -18.76 2.02 12.77
C SER A 133 -17.35 1.63 12.31
N VAL A 134 -16.32 2.36 12.75
CA VAL A 134 -14.92 2.05 12.43
C VAL A 134 -14.55 0.64 12.90
N PHE A 135 -14.90 0.30 14.15
CA PHE A 135 -14.65 -1.03 14.69
C PHE A 135 -15.42 -2.12 13.92
N ALA A 136 -16.72 -1.91 13.67
CA ALA A 136 -17.56 -2.87 12.96
C ALA A 136 -17.08 -3.13 11.53
N GLN A 137 -16.73 -2.07 10.78
CA GLN A 137 -16.13 -2.18 9.45
C GLN A 137 -14.81 -2.97 9.49
N THR A 138 -13.94 -2.68 10.46
CA THR A 138 -12.65 -3.37 10.61
C THR A 138 -12.84 -4.86 10.90
N VAL A 139 -13.72 -5.21 11.83
CA VAL A 139 -14.01 -6.62 12.20
C VAL A 139 -14.67 -7.36 11.04
N LEU A 140 -15.64 -6.74 10.36
CA LEU A 140 -16.33 -7.34 9.22
C LEU A 140 -15.36 -7.58 8.06
N ALA A 141 -14.46 -6.64 7.77
CA ALA A 141 -13.43 -6.80 6.76
C ALA A 141 -12.49 -7.96 7.09
N MET A 142 -12.03 -8.04 8.34
CA MET A 142 -11.19 -9.15 8.81
C MET A 142 -11.91 -10.50 8.72
N ALA A 143 -13.20 -10.57 9.08
CA ALA A 143 -13.98 -11.80 8.95
C ALA A 143 -14.12 -12.26 7.49
N VAL A 144 -14.35 -11.33 6.56
CA VAL A 144 -14.37 -11.62 5.11
C VAL A 144 -13.02 -12.18 4.65
N ALA A 145 -11.92 -11.55 5.05
CA ALA A 145 -10.58 -11.98 4.67
C ALA A 145 -10.16 -13.30 5.33
N GLU A 146 -10.56 -13.55 6.58
CA GLU A 146 -10.38 -14.84 7.24
C GLU A 146 -11.11 -15.94 6.45
N ARG A 147 -12.35 -15.67 6.04
CA ARG A 147 -13.15 -16.66 5.33
C ARG A 147 -12.63 -16.98 3.93
N GLN A 148 -12.10 -15.99 3.21
CA GLN A 148 -11.56 -16.22 1.85
C GLN A 148 -10.09 -16.66 1.84
N LEU A 149 -9.27 -16.11 2.73
CA LEU A 149 -7.82 -16.18 2.63
C LEU A 149 -7.15 -16.83 3.85
N CYS A 150 -7.92 -17.18 4.88
CA CYS A 150 -7.39 -17.49 6.21
C CYS A 150 -6.42 -16.39 6.70
N LEU A 151 -6.76 -15.13 6.42
CA LEU A 151 -5.90 -13.99 6.72
C LEU A 151 -5.75 -13.77 8.23
N GLU A 152 -4.51 -13.65 8.69
CA GLU A 152 -4.12 -13.09 9.97
C GLU A 152 -3.29 -11.82 9.72
N HIS A 153 -3.75 -10.64 10.14
CA HIS A 153 -3.01 -9.38 9.90
C HIS A 153 -1.74 -9.24 10.76
N ARG A 154 -1.77 -9.72 12.00
CA ARG A 154 -0.66 -9.77 12.98
C ARG A 154 -0.04 -8.44 13.43
N ASP A 155 -0.40 -7.32 12.81
CA ASP A 155 0.04 -5.97 13.19
C ASP A 155 -1.07 -4.92 13.03
N LEU A 156 -2.32 -5.29 13.35
CA LEU A 156 -3.47 -4.40 13.17
C LEU A 156 -3.63 -3.43 14.34
N HIS A 157 -2.77 -2.42 14.40
CA HIS A 157 -2.89 -1.28 15.31
C HIS A 157 -3.63 -0.10 14.65
N MET A 158 -3.96 0.94 15.43
CA MET A 158 -4.77 2.08 14.95
C MET A 158 -4.16 2.80 13.74
N ASP A 159 -2.83 2.88 13.63
CA ASP A 159 -2.18 3.53 12.47
C ASP A 159 -2.34 2.72 11.16
N ASN A 160 -2.76 1.45 11.23
CA ASN A 160 -3.03 0.59 10.08
C ASN A 160 -4.53 0.56 9.69
N VAL A 161 -5.33 1.44 10.28
CA VAL A 161 -6.75 1.64 9.99
C VAL A 161 -6.95 3.07 9.51
N LEU A 162 -7.04 3.26 8.19
CA LEU A 162 -7.18 4.58 7.57
C LEU A 162 -8.64 5.00 7.46
N ILE A 163 -8.88 6.29 7.65
CA ILE A 163 -10.17 6.94 7.43
C ILE A 163 -9.98 8.02 6.33
N PRO A 164 -10.33 7.73 5.06
CA PRO A 164 -10.15 8.66 3.96
C PRO A 164 -11.24 9.75 3.95
N GLY A 165 -11.12 10.75 4.84
CA GLY A 165 -12.01 11.93 4.83
C GLY A 165 -13.49 11.66 5.12
N CYS A 166 -14.27 12.73 5.32
CA CYS A 166 -15.54 12.67 6.05
C CYS A 166 -16.81 12.39 5.22
N ASP A 167 -16.74 12.19 3.90
CA ASP A 167 -17.95 12.15 3.04
C ASP A 167 -18.25 10.78 2.43
N THR A 168 -17.69 9.70 2.98
CA THR A 168 -17.95 8.34 2.48
C THR A 168 -18.71 7.53 3.51
N ASP A 169 -19.90 7.06 3.12
CA ASP A 169 -20.68 6.11 3.92
C ASP A 169 -19.94 4.77 4.03
N ALA A 170 -20.10 4.12 5.18
CA ALA A 170 -19.58 2.78 5.42
C ALA A 170 -20.08 1.80 4.33
N PRO A 171 -19.20 1.14 3.56
CA PRO A 171 -19.61 0.23 2.50
C PRO A 171 -20.21 -1.06 3.10
N SER A 172 -21.13 -1.69 2.36
CA SER A 172 -21.59 -3.03 2.69
C SER A 172 -20.52 -4.08 2.36
N SER A 173 -20.54 -5.18 3.10
CA SER A 173 -19.72 -6.37 2.84
C SER A 173 -20.62 -7.61 2.78
N THR A 174 -20.22 -8.62 2.02
CA THR A 174 -20.91 -9.92 1.99
C THR A 174 -20.08 -10.91 2.80
N LEU A 175 -20.70 -11.59 3.76
CA LEU A 175 -20.09 -12.68 4.53
C LEU A 175 -21.07 -13.87 4.54
N ASP A 176 -20.60 -15.03 4.11
CA ASP A 176 -21.34 -16.28 3.96
C ASP A 176 -22.68 -16.11 3.23
N GLY A 177 -22.67 -15.31 2.15
CA GLY A 177 -23.86 -15.02 1.35
C GLY A 177 -24.80 -13.97 1.95
N THR A 178 -24.53 -13.48 3.16
CA THR A 178 -25.32 -12.44 3.83
C THR A 178 -24.69 -11.08 3.63
N VAL A 179 -25.48 -10.09 3.21
CA VAL A 179 -25.03 -8.70 3.09
C VAL A 179 -25.12 -8.02 4.46
N HIS A 180 -23.99 -7.53 4.94
CA HIS A 180 -23.87 -6.77 6.18
C HIS A 180 -23.63 -5.29 5.85
N GLN A 181 -24.49 -4.43 6.41
CA GLN A 181 -24.37 -2.98 6.31
C GLN A 181 -23.96 -2.41 7.68
N PRO A 182 -22.74 -1.86 7.83
CA PRO A 182 -22.32 -1.21 9.06
C PRO A 182 -23.17 0.04 9.37
N CYS A 183 -23.18 0.45 10.64
CA CYS A 183 -23.83 1.70 11.04
C CYS A 183 -23.14 2.92 10.41
N ALA A 184 -23.90 4.01 10.29
CA ALA A 184 -23.41 5.25 9.71
C ALA A 184 -22.13 5.73 10.41
N GLY A 185 -21.12 6.03 9.60
CA GLY A 185 -19.79 6.41 10.02
C GLY A 185 -18.87 6.49 8.80
N PRO A 186 -17.66 7.04 8.97
CA PRO A 186 -16.77 7.24 7.85
C PRO A 186 -16.25 5.88 7.34
N SER A 187 -16.01 5.78 6.03
CA SER A 187 -15.38 4.58 5.45
C SER A 187 -14.01 4.31 6.07
N VAL A 188 -13.64 3.04 6.10
CA VAL A 188 -12.38 2.55 6.68
C VAL A 188 -11.61 1.74 5.64
N SER A 189 -10.29 1.86 5.64
CA SER A 189 -9.38 1.03 4.85
C SER A 189 -8.25 0.47 5.71
N ILE A 190 -8.15 -0.86 5.78
CA ILE A 190 -7.06 -1.58 6.44
C ILE A 190 -5.84 -1.61 5.52
N ILE A 191 -4.67 -1.30 6.08
CA ILE A 191 -3.39 -1.19 5.37
C ILE A 191 -2.27 -1.97 6.07
N ASP A 192 -1.13 -2.07 5.39
CA ASP A 192 0.14 -2.59 5.90
C ASP A 192 0.12 -4.09 6.30
N PHE A 193 0.33 -4.94 5.31
CA PHE A 193 0.33 -6.39 5.48
C PHE A 193 1.73 -6.99 5.64
N THR A 194 2.72 -6.19 6.08
CA THR A 194 4.14 -6.60 6.19
C THR A 194 4.32 -7.89 7.00
N PHE A 195 3.52 -8.07 8.06
CA PHE A 195 3.60 -9.23 8.96
C PHE A 195 2.45 -10.22 8.80
N SER A 196 1.60 -10.03 7.79
CA SER A 196 0.40 -10.84 7.60
C SER A 196 0.73 -12.27 7.22
N ARG A 197 -0.20 -13.18 7.54
CA ARG A 197 -0.21 -14.56 7.08
C ARG A 197 -1.52 -14.85 6.37
N LEU A 198 -1.47 -15.64 5.31
CA LEU A 198 -2.65 -16.12 4.60
C LEU A 198 -2.34 -17.46 3.93
N ASN A 199 -3.39 -18.17 3.51
CA ASN A 199 -3.29 -19.39 2.72
C ASN A 199 -3.43 -19.06 1.23
N MET A 200 -2.42 -19.48 0.46
CA MET A 200 -2.24 -19.16 -0.97
C MET A 200 -2.92 -20.16 -1.92
N SER A 201 -3.57 -21.20 -1.40
CA SER A 201 -4.07 -22.33 -2.22
C SER A 201 -5.03 -21.95 -3.36
N GLU A 202 -5.56 -20.73 -3.37
CA GLU A 202 -6.48 -20.24 -4.42
C GLU A 202 -5.92 -19.11 -5.31
N PHE A 203 -4.67 -18.65 -5.09
CA PHE A 203 -4.12 -17.52 -5.84
C PHE A 203 -3.06 -17.93 -6.88
N VAL A 204 -3.48 -17.96 -8.16
CA VAL A 204 -2.55 -17.96 -9.29
C VAL A 204 -2.02 -16.53 -9.46
N THR A 205 -0.74 -16.32 -9.14
CA THR A 205 -0.06 -15.03 -9.29
C THR A 205 -0.18 -14.51 -10.73
N SER A 206 -1.02 -13.50 -10.93
CA SER A 206 -1.12 -12.81 -12.21
C SER A 206 0.04 -11.84 -12.33
N ARG A 207 1.03 -12.20 -13.18
CA ARG A 207 2.14 -11.40 -13.74
C ARG A 207 2.65 -10.24 -12.87
N ALA A 208 3.74 -10.48 -12.14
CA ALA A 208 4.65 -9.40 -11.76
C ALA A 208 5.22 -8.78 -13.04
N VAL A 209 4.92 -7.50 -13.31
CA VAL A 209 5.60 -6.77 -14.36
C VAL A 209 6.92 -6.28 -13.78
N VAL A 210 7.99 -7.05 -14.02
CA VAL A 210 9.35 -6.65 -13.70
C VAL A 210 9.79 -5.63 -14.75
N PHE A 211 9.84 -4.36 -14.39
CA PHE A 211 10.47 -3.34 -15.23
C PHE A 211 11.96 -3.28 -14.91
N SER A 212 12.81 -3.59 -15.87
CA SER A 212 14.24 -3.31 -15.80
C SER A 212 14.54 -1.88 -16.28
N ASN A 213 14.48 -0.92 -15.34
CA ASN A 213 15.12 0.43 -15.28
C ASN A 213 14.77 1.48 -16.39
N PRO A 214 15.01 2.82 -16.19
CA PRO A 214 16.21 3.42 -15.57
C PRO A 214 15.97 4.64 -14.64
N TRP A 215 16.44 4.60 -13.39
CA TRP A 215 16.67 5.86 -12.65
C TRP A 215 17.96 6.61 -13.05
N THR A 216 18.70 6.16 -14.09
CA THR A 216 19.55 7.01 -14.97
C THR A 216 20.11 6.22 -16.17
N LEU A 217 20.39 6.95 -17.26
CA LEU A 217 20.92 6.46 -18.54
C LEU A 217 22.31 5.84 -18.37
N ILE A 218 22.44 4.53 -18.59
CA ILE A 218 23.76 3.89 -18.71
C ILE A 218 24.21 4.04 -20.17
N LYS A 219 25.09 5.01 -20.44
CA LYS A 219 25.99 4.88 -21.60
C LYS A 219 27.05 3.85 -21.22
N HIS A 220 26.92 2.63 -21.74
CA HIS A 220 28.05 1.71 -21.78
C HIS A 220 28.44 1.49 -23.23
N SER A 221 29.66 1.93 -23.56
CA SER A 221 30.39 1.37 -24.68
C SER A 221 30.58 -0.13 -24.42
N SER A 222 30.40 -0.86 -25.49
CA SER A 222 30.47 -2.31 -25.62
C SER A 222 31.70 -2.94 -24.97
N SER A 223 31.48 -3.84 -24.02
CA SER A 223 32.11 -5.17 -24.06
C SER A 223 31.40 -6.13 -23.12
N SER A 224 31.13 -7.31 -23.66
CA SER A 224 30.31 -8.40 -23.16
C SER A 224 30.72 -8.93 -21.79
N ARG A 225 29.74 -9.36 -21.00
CA ARG A 225 29.82 -10.58 -20.18
C ARG A 225 28.44 -11.01 -19.66
N HIS A 226 28.09 -12.27 -19.98
CA HIS A 226 26.90 -12.96 -19.51
C HIS A 226 26.95 -13.19 -17.99
N PHE A 227 25.81 -13.08 -17.32
CA PHE A 227 25.61 -13.62 -15.97
C PHE A 227 24.33 -14.44 -15.92
N PHE A 228 24.47 -15.72 -15.55
CA PHE A 228 23.41 -16.58 -15.05
C PHE A 228 23.12 -16.21 -13.58
N LEU A 229 21.86 -16.37 -13.16
CA LEU A 229 21.42 -16.19 -11.78
C LEU A 229 21.48 -17.54 -11.05
N ASP A 230 22.26 -17.60 -9.98
CA ASP A 230 22.08 -18.53 -8.85
C ASP A 230 21.68 -17.72 -7.61
#